data_AF-A0A960R7T9-F1
#
_entry.id   AF-A0A960R7T9-F1
#
_cell.length_a   1.000
_cell.length_b   1.000
_cell.length_c   1.000
_cell.angle_alpha   90.00
_cell.angle_beta   90.00
_cell.angle_gamma   90.00
#
_symmetry.space_group_name_H-M   'P 1'
#
loop_
_entity.id
_entity.type
_entity.pdbx_description
1 polymer ?
#
loop_
_entity_poly.entity_id
_entity_poly.type
_entity_poly.pdbx_seq_one_letter_code
_entity_poly.pdbx_strand_id
1 'polypeptide(L)'
;MSNAEAGTELPIGFIQLDRTFREISNDPSDLSEDFSFRSFFGKQYSWNDLTSKYRVVILSEAGTGKTEEIRNQTRVLRKQGKPAFFLRLENAVSDFQEAFEHDLGDHDEFRRWMKSTEEGWLFLDS
;
A
#
# COMPACT_ATOMS: atom_id res chain seq x y z
N MET A 1 -45.48 1.61 20.20
CA MET A 1 -44.07 1.51 20.64
C MET A 1 -43.42 0.49 19.72
N SER A 2 -42.67 0.95 18.72
CA SER A 2 -42.06 0.11 17.68
C SER A 2 -40.58 -0.11 18.03
N ASN A 3 -40.16 -1.36 18.14
CA ASN A 3 -38.76 -1.73 18.26
C ASN A 3 -38.10 -1.56 16.88
N ALA A 4 -37.14 -0.64 16.79
CA ALA A 4 -36.20 -0.62 15.68
C ALA A 4 -35.07 -1.60 16.01
N GLU A 5 -34.92 -2.64 15.19
CA GLU A 5 -33.72 -3.47 15.18
C GLU A 5 -32.53 -2.59 14.78
N ALA A 6 -31.59 -2.43 15.69
CA ALA A 6 -30.30 -1.82 15.41
C ALA A 6 -29.50 -2.80 14.53
N GLY A 7 -29.56 -2.60 13.22
CA GLY A 7 -28.67 -3.25 12.27
C GLY A 7 -27.23 -2.96 12.70
N THR A 8 -26.57 -4.00 13.20
CA THR A 8 -25.15 -3.91 13.56
C THR A 8 -24.39 -3.96 12.24
N GLU A 9 -24.02 -2.80 11.70
CA GLU A 9 -23.03 -2.74 10.61
C GLU A 9 -21.77 -3.43 11.11
N LEU A 10 -21.49 -4.62 10.57
CA LEU A 10 -20.19 -5.25 10.77
C LEU A 10 -19.14 -4.28 10.22
N PRO A 11 -18.07 -3.98 10.97
CA PRO A 11 -16.99 -3.17 10.43
C PRO A 11 -16.53 -3.83 9.14
N ILE A 12 -16.62 -3.10 8.02
CA ILE A 12 -16.21 -3.62 6.72
C ILE A 12 -14.70 -3.81 6.81
N GLY A 13 -14.29 -5.03 7.11
CA GLY A 13 -12.88 -5.41 7.10
C GLY A 13 -12.29 -5.22 5.70
N PHE A 14 -10.96 -5.18 5.62
CA PHE A 14 -10.29 -5.11 4.34
C PHE A 14 -10.69 -6.31 3.46
N ILE A 15 -11.15 -6.03 2.23
CA ILE A 15 -11.50 -7.04 1.24
C ILE A 15 -10.28 -7.28 0.35
N GLN A 16 -9.71 -8.48 0.42
CA GLN A 16 -8.59 -8.87 -0.42
C GLN A 16 -9.07 -9.16 -1.85
N LEU A 17 -8.58 -8.37 -2.81
CA LEU A 17 -8.97 -8.47 -4.22
C LEU A 17 -7.96 -9.27 -5.08
N ASP A 18 -6.89 -9.77 -4.46
CA ASP A 18 -5.79 -10.45 -5.16
C ASP A 18 -5.28 -9.67 -6.37
N ARG A 19 -5.07 -8.35 -6.18
CA ARG A 19 -4.55 -7.45 -7.21
C ARG A 19 -3.26 -8.00 -7.81
N THR A 20 -3.19 -7.92 -9.13
CA THR A 20 -1.98 -8.17 -9.89
C THR A 20 -1.43 -6.87 -10.46
N PHE A 21 -0.11 -6.84 -10.65
CA PHE A 21 0.64 -5.70 -11.16
C PHE A 21 1.39 -6.09 -12.42
N ARG A 22 1.71 -5.08 -13.23
CA ARG A 22 2.66 -5.23 -14.33
C ARG A 22 3.75 -4.18 -14.22
N GLU A 23 4.93 -4.58 -14.66
CA GLU A 23 6.01 -3.65 -14.97
C GLU A 23 5.64 -2.82 -16.19
N ILE A 24 5.85 -1.50 -16.08
CA ILE A 24 5.69 -0.57 -17.20
C ILE A 24 7.03 -0.58 -17.94
N SER A 25 7.02 -0.88 -19.24
CA SER A 25 8.25 -0.80 -20.02
C SER A 25 8.55 0.65 -20.40
N ASN A 26 9.79 0.93 -20.80
CA ASN A 26 10.18 2.25 -21.29
C ASN A 26 9.68 2.53 -22.73
N ASP A 27 8.86 1.64 -23.32
CA ASP A 27 8.22 1.89 -24.60
C ASP A 27 7.08 2.91 -24.41
N PRO A 28 7.11 4.08 -25.07
CA PRO A 28 6.06 5.09 -24.95
C PRO A 28 4.67 4.59 -25.38
N SER A 29 4.61 3.51 -26.17
CA SER A 29 3.35 2.88 -26.58
C SER A 29 2.64 2.13 -25.44
N ASP A 30 3.34 1.83 -24.34
CA ASP A 30 2.79 1.19 -23.14
C ASP A 30 1.89 2.10 -22.29
N LEU A 31 1.82 3.39 -22.63
CA LEU A 31 0.95 4.37 -21.96
C LEU A 31 -0.39 4.59 -22.68
N SER A 32 -0.65 3.83 -23.77
CA SER A 32 -1.88 3.94 -24.56
C SER A 32 -2.97 2.99 -24.07
N GLU A 33 -4.26 3.30 -24.30
CA GLU A 33 -5.38 2.40 -23.96
C GLU A 33 -5.27 1.01 -24.62
N ASP A 34 -4.61 0.91 -25.79
CA ASP A 34 -4.37 -0.34 -26.52
C ASP A 34 -3.35 -1.25 -25.80
N PHE A 35 -2.51 -0.67 -24.92
CA PHE A 35 -1.65 -1.42 -24.02
C PHE A 35 -2.47 -2.26 -23.05
N SER A 36 -3.62 -1.78 -22.56
CA SER A 36 -4.47 -2.45 -21.56
C SER A 36 -4.99 -3.81 -22.01
N PHE A 37 -5.06 -4.10 -23.31
CA PHE A 37 -5.47 -5.41 -23.84
C PHE A 37 -4.28 -6.37 -24.03
N ARG A 38 -3.15 -5.91 -24.60
CA ARG A 38 -1.91 -6.73 -24.77
C ARG A 38 -1.28 -7.11 -23.43
N SER A 39 -1.39 -6.18 -22.50
CA SER A 39 -1.24 -6.28 -21.05
C SER A 39 -1.65 -7.61 -20.39
N PHE A 40 -2.80 -8.17 -20.75
CA PHE A 40 -3.37 -9.32 -20.04
C PHE A 40 -2.49 -10.57 -20.18
N PHE A 41 -1.65 -10.63 -21.22
CA PHE A 41 -0.80 -11.78 -21.53
C PHE A 41 0.65 -11.62 -21.02
N GLY A 42 0.99 -10.50 -20.38
CA GLY A 42 2.31 -10.25 -19.81
C GLY A 42 2.53 -10.90 -18.45
N LYS A 43 3.79 -10.95 -17.99
CA LYS A 43 4.12 -11.39 -16.63
C LYS A 43 3.39 -10.51 -15.61
N GLN A 44 2.65 -11.16 -14.72
CA GLN A 44 1.96 -10.52 -13.62
C GLN A 44 2.78 -10.66 -12.33
N TYR A 45 2.70 -9.65 -11.48
CA TYR A 45 3.33 -9.61 -10.16
C TYR A 45 2.26 -9.53 -9.09
N SER A 46 2.51 -10.16 -7.94
CA SER A 46 1.71 -10.04 -6.72
C SER A 46 2.30 -9.00 -5.77
N TRP A 47 1.58 -8.67 -4.71
CA TRP A 47 2.12 -7.86 -3.60
C TRP A 47 3.40 -8.47 -2.97
N ASN A 48 3.49 -9.80 -2.89
CA ASN A 48 4.70 -10.48 -2.40
C ASN A 48 5.88 -10.26 -3.34
N ASP A 49 5.64 -10.28 -4.66
CA ASP A 49 6.70 -9.97 -5.62
C ASP A 49 7.16 -8.52 -5.49
N LEU A 50 6.23 -7.56 -5.29
CA LEU A 50 6.59 -6.16 -5.13
C LEU A 50 7.37 -5.88 -3.85
N THR A 51 6.95 -6.45 -2.72
CA THR A 51 7.62 -6.25 -1.42
C THR A 51 8.99 -6.92 -1.32
N SER A 52 9.31 -7.84 -2.23
CA SER A 52 10.66 -8.41 -2.37
C SER A 52 11.64 -7.50 -3.13
N LYS A 53 11.16 -6.40 -3.73
CA LYS A 53 11.97 -5.45 -4.49
C LYS A 53 12.45 -4.32 -3.60
N TYR A 54 13.65 -3.82 -3.88
CA TYR A 54 14.24 -2.72 -3.14
C TYR A 54 13.48 -1.38 -3.29
N ARG A 55 12.89 -1.14 -4.47
CA ARG A 55 12.10 0.05 -4.74
C ARG A 55 11.08 -0.24 -5.84
N VAL A 56 9.84 0.17 -5.61
CA VAL A 56 8.74 0.04 -6.57
C VAL A 56 7.98 1.37 -6.61
N VAL A 57 7.62 1.81 -7.81
CA VAL A 57 6.66 2.89 -8.01
C VAL A 57 5.40 2.26 -8.60
N ILE A 58 4.28 2.40 -7.90
CA ILE A 58 2.97 1.91 -8.37
C ILE A 58 2.22 3.09 -8.96
N LEU A 59 1.96 3.01 -10.26
CA LEU A 59 1.10 3.93 -11.00
C LEU A 59 -0.28 3.30 -11.19
N SER A 60 -1.32 4.08 -10.90
CA SER A 60 -2.72 3.68 -11.05
C SER A 60 -3.59 4.92 -11.17
N GLU A 61 -4.78 4.77 -11.75
CA GLU A 61 -5.78 5.82 -11.72
C GLU A 61 -6.22 6.15 -10.29
N ALA A 62 -6.67 7.38 -10.08
CA ALA A 62 -7.26 7.80 -8.82
C ALA A 62 -8.52 6.97 -8.50
N GLY A 63 -8.75 6.69 -7.21
CA GLY A 63 -9.94 5.94 -6.78
C GLY A 63 -9.86 4.42 -6.97
N THR A 64 -8.72 3.87 -7.41
CA THR A 64 -8.55 2.42 -7.60
C THR A 64 -8.29 1.61 -6.32
N GLY A 65 -8.21 2.26 -5.15
CA GLY A 65 -8.04 1.59 -3.85
C GLY A 65 -6.58 1.41 -3.39
N LYS A 66 -5.60 2.02 -4.08
CA LYS A 66 -4.16 1.91 -3.77
C LYS A 66 -3.84 2.20 -2.30
N THR A 67 -4.37 3.29 -1.74
CA THR A 67 -4.16 3.65 -0.33
C THR A 67 -4.59 2.54 0.63
N GLU A 68 -5.79 1.97 0.44
CA GLU A 68 -6.30 0.92 1.32
C GLU A 68 -5.51 -0.39 1.22
N GLU A 69 -5.09 -0.76 0.02
CA GLU A 69 -4.24 -1.93 -0.17
C GLU A 69 -2.85 -1.74 0.43
N ILE A 70 -2.23 -0.58 0.22
CA ILE A 70 -0.94 -0.26 0.82
C ILE A 70 -1.04 -0.32 2.35
N ARG A 71 -2.07 0.32 2.94
CA ARG A 71 -2.34 0.23 4.38
C ARG A 71 -2.45 -1.22 4.84
N ASN A 72 -3.19 -2.05 4.10
CA ASN A 72 -3.32 -3.46 4.43
C ASN A 72 -1.99 -4.21 4.33
N GLN A 73 -1.15 -3.95 3.31
CA GLN A 73 0.18 -4.56 3.21
C GLN A 73 1.07 -4.17 4.39
N THR A 74 1.03 -2.91 4.84
CA THR A 74 1.72 -2.48 6.06
C THR A 74 1.22 -3.27 7.27
N ARG A 75 -0.10 -3.44 7.44
CA ARG A 75 -0.67 -4.27 8.53
C ARG A 75 -0.22 -5.72 8.45
N VAL A 76 -0.19 -6.31 7.25
CA VAL A 76 0.22 -7.70 7.03
C VAL A 76 1.68 -7.91 7.43
N LEU A 77 2.59 -7.03 7.00
CA LEU A 77 4.01 -7.09 7.38
C LEU A 77 4.21 -6.89 8.88
N ARG A 78 3.53 -5.90 9.49
CA ARG A 78 3.58 -5.67 10.95
C ARG A 78 3.08 -6.88 11.74
N LYS A 79 2.00 -7.54 11.29
CA LYS A 79 1.49 -8.79 11.89
C LYS A 79 2.49 -9.94 11.79
N GLN A 80 3.40 -9.92 10.82
CA GLN A 80 4.52 -10.87 10.70
C GLN A 80 5.72 -10.49 11.58
N GLY A 81 5.64 -9.41 12.38
CA GLY A 81 6.75 -8.90 13.18
C GLY A 81 7.80 -8.14 12.37
N LYS A 82 7.51 -7.79 11.13
CA LYS A 82 8.44 -7.06 10.25
C LYS A 82 8.28 -5.54 10.45
N PRO A 83 9.38 -4.78 10.56
CA PRO A 83 9.33 -3.31 10.58
C PRO A 83 8.70 -2.78 9.29
N ALA A 84 7.50 -2.23 9.38
CA ALA A 84 6.83 -1.61 8.24
C ALA A 84 6.09 -0.34 8.67
N PHE A 85 6.14 0.65 7.80
CA PHE A 85 5.69 2.02 8.06
C PHE A 85 4.87 2.54 6.88
N PHE A 86 3.76 3.20 7.17
CA PHE A 86 2.94 3.90 6.19
C PHE A 86 3.05 5.41 6.37
N LEU A 87 3.42 6.10 5.29
CA LEU A 87 3.61 7.55 5.28
C LEU A 87 2.75 8.22 4.21
N ARG A 88 2.15 9.34 4.58
CA ARG A 88 1.45 10.29 3.71
C ARG A 88 2.41 11.38 3.26
N LEU A 89 2.75 11.40 1.98
CA LEU A 89 3.77 12.30 1.42
C LEU A 89 3.37 13.78 1.56
N GLU A 90 2.09 14.10 1.48
CA GLU A 90 1.56 15.45 1.65
C GLU A 90 1.84 16.03 3.04
N ASN A 91 1.85 15.17 4.08
CA ASN A 91 2.16 15.58 5.44
C ASN A 91 3.68 15.71 5.66
N ALA A 92 4.47 14.85 5.01
CA ALA A 92 5.93 14.82 5.14
C ALA A 92 6.62 16.12 4.70
N VAL A 93 5.99 16.89 3.82
CA VAL A 93 6.48 18.22 3.39
C VAL A 93 6.45 19.23 4.54
N SER A 94 5.47 19.13 5.42
CA SER A 94 5.27 20.07 6.54
C SER A 94 6.04 19.61 7.77
N ASP A 95 5.82 18.36 8.19
CA ASP A 95 6.52 17.72 9.30
C ASP A 95 6.62 16.22 9.04
N PHE A 96 7.85 15.70 9.00
CA PHE A 96 8.10 14.27 8.76
C PHE A 96 7.46 13.38 9.83
N GLN A 97 7.36 13.85 11.08
CA GLN A 97 6.74 13.08 12.16
C GLN A 97 5.24 12.89 11.92
N GLU A 98 4.57 13.90 11.37
CA GLU A 98 3.13 13.89 11.06
C GLU A 98 2.80 13.11 9.78
N ALA A 99 3.82 12.64 9.05
CA ALA A 99 3.64 11.79 7.89
C ALA A 99 3.16 10.38 8.24
N PHE A 100 3.47 9.90 9.46
CA PHE A 100 3.20 8.54 9.88
C PHE A 100 1.74 8.37 10.31
N GLU A 101 1.06 7.36 9.78
CA GLU A 101 -0.20 6.91 10.34
C GLU A 101 0.11 6.05 11.59
N HIS A 102 -0.21 6.55 12.78
CA HIS A 102 0.22 5.96 14.07
C HIS A 102 -0.06 4.45 14.21
N ASP A 103 -1.20 3.96 13.71
CA ASP A 103 -1.55 2.52 13.79
C ASP A 103 -0.74 1.64 12.81
N LEU A 104 0.01 2.25 11.90
CA LEU A 104 0.76 1.62 10.82
C LEU A 104 2.27 1.92 10.89
N GLY A 105 2.78 2.18 12.08
CA GLY A 105 4.19 2.45 12.32
C GLY A 105 4.41 3.92 12.64
N ASP A 106 4.73 4.22 13.89
CA ASP A 106 4.97 5.61 14.31
C ASP A 106 6.43 6.06 14.08
N HIS A 107 6.66 7.36 14.24
CA HIS A 107 7.97 7.97 14.04
C HIS A 107 9.03 7.45 15.03
N ASP A 108 8.65 7.08 16.26
CA ASP A 108 9.60 6.57 17.26
C ASP A 108 10.01 5.12 16.96
N GLU A 109 9.08 4.29 16.50
CA GLU A 109 9.34 2.97 15.92
C GLU A 109 10.29 3.09 14.73
N PHE A 110 10.03 4.03 13.82
CA PHE A 110 10.89 4.29 12.67
C PHE A 110 12.31 4.67 13.09
N ARG A 111 12.46 5.61 14.03
CA ARG A 111 13.79 6.03 14.54
C ARG A 111 14.55 4.91 15.24
N ARG A 112 13.85 3.98 15.90
CA ARG A 112 14.45 2.77 16.49
C ARG A 112 14.90 1.80 15.40
N TRP A 113 14.03 1.51 14.44
CA TRP A 113 14.33 0.63 13.31
C TRP A 113 15.53 1.14 12.49
N MET A 114 15.62 2.45 12.23
CA MET A 114 16.75 3.07 11.53
C MET A 114 18.12 2.85 12.21
N LYS A 115 18.15 2.49 13.50
CA LYS A 115 19.37 2.16 14.25
C LYS A 115 19.66 0.64 14.28
N SER A 116 18.77 -0.16 13.72
CA SER A 116 18.88 -1.62 13.64
C SER A 116 19.55 -2.06 12.32
N THR A 117 19.75 -3.37 12.18
CA THR A 117 20.16 -4.00 10.92
C THR A 117 19.03 -4.80 10.29
N GLU A 118 17.80 -4.66 10.79
CA GLU A 118 16.64 -5.40 10.30
C GLU A 118 16.17 -4.83 8.96
N GLU A 119 15.77 -5.71 8.05
CA GLU A 119 15.05 -5.30 6.85
C GLU A 119 13.70 -4.67 7.24
N GLY A 120 13.29 -3.62 6.53
CA GLY A 120 12.03 -2.94 6.77
C GLY A 120 11.43 -2.34 5.51
N TRP A 121 10.13 -2.06 5.57
CA TRP A 121 9.33 -1.59 4.45
C TRP A 121 8.79 -0.18 4.71
N LEU A 122 9.05 0.71 3.76
CA LEU A 122 8.48 2.07 3.74
C LEU A 122 7.46 2.15 2.61
N PHE A 123 6.21 2.35 2.99
CA PHE A 123 5.12 2.59 2.05
C PHE A 123 4.78 4.07 2.01
N LEU A 124 4.90 4.67 0.84
CA LEU A 124 4.69 6.11 0.61
C LEU A 124 3.45 6.28 -0.26
N ASP A 125 2.45 6.98 0.26
CA ASP A 125 1.20 7.31 -0.44
C ASP A 125 1.14 8.82 -0.70
N SER A 126 0.70 9.22 -1.90
CA SER A 126 0.72 10.61 -2.40
C SER A 126 -0.68 11.20 -2.54
#